data_AF-A0A4Y2TF91-F1
#
_entry.id   AF-A0A4Y2TF91-F1
#
_cell.length_a   1.000
_cell.length_b   1.000
_cell.length_c   1.000
_cell.angle_alpha   90.00
_cell.angle_beta   90.00
_cell.angle_gamma   90.00
#
_symmetry.space_group_name_H-M   'P 1'
#
loop_
_entity.id
_entity.type
_entity.pdbx_description
1 polymer ?
#
loop_
_entity_poly.entity_id
_entity_poly.type
_entity_poly.pdbx_seq_one_letter_code
_entity_poly.pdbx_strand_id
1 'polypeptide(L)'
;VQSNLSPMDCHDTAQLVIRNASHHLAKSRVTRQVHRWHSDMELREEDGRGGWTVLQRRGNFSRPNDYFFQDWASYKNGFGDIEKDFWIGNDNIFL
;
A
#
# COMPACT_ATOMS: atom_id res chain seq x y z
N VAL A 1 -24.89 -10.98 0.25
CA VAL A 1 -24.33 -10.82 -1.10
C VAL A 1 -22.89 -10.33 -0.96
N GLN A 2 -21.94 -11.23 -0.70
CA GLN A 2 -20.52 -10.91 -0.79
C GLN A 2 -20.06 -11.36 -2.17
N SER A 3 -20.14 -10.43 -3.12
CA SER A 3 -19.60 -10.64 -4.46
C SER A 3 -18.10 -10.88 -4.36
N ASN A 4 -17.61 -11.84 -5.14
CA ASN A 4 -16.21 -12.22 -5.44
C ASN A 4 -15.27 -11.06 -5.81
N LEU A 5 -15.19 -10.03 -4.99
CA LEU A 5 -14.33 -8.88 -5.22
C LEU A 5 -13.02 -9.15 -4.48
N SER A 6 -11.98 -9.42 -5.26
CA SER A 6 -10.61 -9.35 -4.77
C SER A 6 -10.42 -7.94 -4.17
N PRO A 7 -9.90 -7.81 -2.94
CA PRO A 7 -9.76 -6.52 -2.30
C PRO A 7 -8.88 -5.58 -3.15
N MET A 8 -9.31 -4.33 -3.31
CA MET A 8 -8.66 -3.32 -4.15
C MET A 8 -7.65 -2.48 -3.38
N ASP A 9 -7.94 -2.22 -2.11
CA ASP A 9 -7.13 -1.37 -1.25
C ASP A 9 -7.14 -1.89 0.20
N CYS A 10 -6.50 -1.14 1.09
CA CYS A 10 -6.37 -1.54 2.47
C CYS A 10 -7.71 -1.46 3.25
N HIS A 11 -8.68 -0.67 2.77
CA HIS A 11 -10.01 -0.57 3.36
C HIS A 11 -10.83 -1.84 3.07
N ASP A 12 -10.82 -2.30 1.82
CA ASP A 12 -11.42 -3.59 1.44
C ASP A 12 -10.81 -4.75 2.24
N THR A 13 -9.49 -4.71 2.47
CA THR A 13 -8.82 -5.77 3.25
C THR A 13 -9.13 -5.73 4.74
N ALA A 14 -9.37 -4.54 5.30
CA ALA A 14 -9.71 -4.37 6.72
C ALA A 14 -11.08 -4.99 7.06
N GLN A 15 -12.00 -4.98 6.09
CA GLN A 15 -13.32 -5.62 6.20
C GLN A 15 -13.28 -7.15 6.14
N LEU A 16 -12.16 -7.74 5.71
CA LEU A 16 -11.96 -9.20 5.63
C LEU A 16 -11.35 -9.75 6.94
N VAL A 17 -11.38 -11.07 7.13
CA VAL A 17 -10.87 -11.78 8.32
C VAL A 17 -9.31 -11.81 8.39
N ILE A 18 -8.64 -10.80 7.82
CA ILE A 18 -7.18 -10.67 7.78
C ILE A 18 -6.78 -9.39 8.54
N ARG A 19 -7.22 -9.27 9.79
CA ARG A 19 -7.19 -7.99 10.54
C ARG A 19 -5.83 -7.63 11.15
N ASN A 20 -4.87 -8.54 11.12
CA ASN A 20 -3.60 -8.40 11.86
C ASN A 20 -2.36 -8.38 10.95
N ALA A 21 -2.54 -8.31 9.62
CA ALA A 21 -1.41 -8.22 8.72
C ALA A 21 -1.04 -6.76 8.48
N SER A 22 0.27 -6.45 8.53
CA SER A 22 0.80 -5.15 8.13
C SER A 22 0.96 -5.03 6.61
N HIS A 23 0.77 -6.12 5.87
CA HIS A 23 0.89 -6.17 4.42
C HIS A 23 -0.22 -6.98 3.80
N HIS A 24 -0.78 -6.45 2.71
CA HIS A 24 -1.87 -7.09 1.99
C HIS A 24 -1.61 -7.16 0.49
N LEU A 25 -2.16 -8.18 -0.15
CA LEU A 25 -2.21 -8.26 -1.60
C LEU A 25 -3.53 -7.65 -2.06
N ALA A 26 -3.44 -6.59 -2.86
CA ALA A 26 -4.60 -6.00 -3.49
C ALA A 26 -4.47 -6.10 -5.01
N LYS A 27 -5.59 -6.35 -5.66
CA LYS A 27 -5.64 -6.59 -7.11
C LYS A 27 -6.36 -5.44 -7.79
N SER A 28 -5.62 -4.68 -8.59
CA SER A 28 -6.22 -3.60 -9.39
C SER A 28 -7.26 -4.17 -10.34
N ARG A 29 -8.47 -3.60 -10.36
CA ARG A 29 -9.50 -3.96 -11.35
C ARG A 29 -9.15 -3.51 -12.76
N VAL A 30 -8.34 -2.45 -12.89
CA VAL A 30 -7.98 -1.85 -14.18
C VAL A 30 -6.84 -2.62 -14.84
N THR A 31 -5.72 -2.80 -14.14
CA THR A 31 -4.54 -3.48 -14.71
C THR A 31 -4.54 -4.98 -14.48
N ARG A 32 -5.42 -5.49 -13.60
CA ARG A 32 -5.42 -6.86 -13.07
C ARG A 32 -4.14 -7.27 -12.35
N GLN A 33 -3.22 -6.32 -12.14
CA GLN A 33 -1.97 -6.56 -11.42
C GLN A 33 -2.24 -6.69 -9.93
N VAL A 34 -1.51 -7.60 -9.29
CA VAL A 34 -1.53 -7.81 -7.85
C VAL A 34 -0.32 -7.10 -7.27
N HIS A 35 -0.57 -6.12 -6.40
CA HIS A 35 0.48 -5.41 -5.70
C HIS A 35 0.40 -5.73 -4.21
N ARG A 36 1.56 -5.77 -3.57
CA ARG A 36 1.64 -5.81 -2.11
C ARG A 36 1.57 -4.37 -1.63
N TRP A 37 0.67 -4.10 -0.71
CA TRP A 37 0.44 -2.79 -0.10
C TRP A 37 0.75 -2.87 1.39
N HIS A 38 1.28 -1.78 1.94
CA HIS A 38 1.41 -1.62 3.38
C HIS A 38 0.12 -0.99 3.90
N SER A 39 -0.48 -1.64 4.89
CA SER A 39 -1.67 -1.14 5.55
C SER A 39 -1.30 -0.59 6.90
N ASP A 40 -1.66 0.66 7.15
CA ASP A 40 -1.68 1.18 8.51
C ASP A 40 -2.99 0.73 9.17
N MET A 41 -2.85 -0.27 10.04
CA MET A 41 -3.94 -0.86 10.83
C MET A 41 -3.91 -0.35 12.28
N GLU A 42 -3.14 0.69 12.59
CA GLU A 42 -2.84 1.07 13.97
C GLU A 42 -4.06 1.70 14.70
N LEU A 43 -5.15 1.95 13.97
CA LEU A 43 -6.44 2.34 14.53
C LEU A 43 -7.48 1.24 14.33
N ARG A 44 -8.04 0.75 15.44
CA ARG A 44 -9.13 -0.24 15.44
C ARG A 44 -10.31 0.31 14.63
N GLU A 45 -10.87 -0.52 13.74
CA GLU A 45 -12.09 -0.19 12.99
C GLU A 45 -13.31 0.13 13.88
N GLU A 46 -13.28 -0.20 15.18
CA GLU A 46 -14.32 0.22 16.13
C GLU A 46 -14.51 1.74 16.16
N ASP A 47 -13.49 2.51 15.80
CA ASP A 47 -13.54 3.96 15.63
C ASP A 47 -13.81 4.42 14.19
N GLY A 48 -13.88 3.50 13.22
CA GLY A 48 -14.02 3.79 11.79
C GLY A 48 -12.78 4.44 11.15
N ARG A 49 -11.60 4.30 11.77
CA ARG A 49 -10.37 5.07 11.41
C ARG A 49 -9.18 4.25 10.90
N GLY A 50 -9.39 3.00 10.48
CA GLY A 50 -8.34 2.11 9.93
C GLY A 50 -8.44 1.88 8.41
N GLY A 51 -7.59 0.99 7.88
CA GLY A 51 -7.65 0.58 6.46
C GLY A 51 -6.93 1.52 5.49
N TRP A 52 -5.94 2.28 5.98
CA TRP A 52 -5.19 3.22 5.14
C TRP A 52 -4.19 2.51 4.23
N THR A 53 -4.23 2.85 2.95
CA THR A 53 -3.21 2.45 1.98
C THR A 53 -2.03 3.41 2.05
N VAL A 54 -0.88 2.93 2.52
CA VAL A 54 0.32 3.76 2.63
C VAL A 54 0.96 3.90 1.25
N LEU A 55 1.03 5.14 0.74
CA LEU A 55 1.61 5.46 -0.58
C LEU A 55 3.13 5.70 -0.51
N GLN A 56 3.60 6.15 0.65
CA GLN A 56 4.98 6.55 0.87
C GLN A 56 5.35 6.35 2.34
N ARG A 57 6.55 5.83 2.61
CA ARG A 57 7.08 5.67 3.98
C ARG A 57 8.51 6.19 4.07
N ARG A 58 8.81 6.90 5.17
CA ARG A 58 10.16 7.32 5.57
C ARG A 58 10.44 6.84 6.99
N GLY A 59 11.59 6.25 7.23
CA GLY A 59 12.01 5.87 8.57
C GLY A 59 13.53 5.87 8.74
N ASN A 60 13.98 5.56 9.95
CA ASN A 60 15.41 5.41 10.22
C ASN A 60 15.89 4.00 9.84
N PHE A 61 15.86 3.70 8.54
CA PHE A 61 16.27 2.40 7.99
C PHE A 61 17.67 2.43 7.38
N SER A 62 18.52 3.36 7.83
CA SER A 62 19.88 3.58 7.32
C SER A 62 19.97 3.87 5.81
N ARG A 63 18.93 4.48 5.23
CA ARG A 63 18.96 4.95 3.84
C ARG A 63 19.73 6.27 3.71
N PRO A 64 20.38 6.51 2.56
CA PRO A 64 20.93 7.81 2.23
C PRO A 64 19.88 8.92 2.28
N ASN A 65 20.28 10.16 2.61
CA ASN A 65 19.35 11.30 2.65
C ASN A 65 18.74 11.61 1.27
N ASP A 66 19.47 11.31 0.20
CA ASP A 66 19.08 11.46 -1.20
C ASP A 66 18.41 10.21 -1.78
N TYR A 67 18.03 9.23 -0.96
CA TYR A 67 17.40 7.99 -1.43
C TYR A 67 16.14 8.21 -2.29
N PHE A 68 15.41 9.31 -2.04
CA PHE A 68 14.23 9.70 -2.82
C PHE A 68 14.55 10.60 -4.02
N PHE A 69 15.81 10.96 -4.25
CA PHE A 69 16.21 11.66 -5.47
C PHE A 69 16.30 10.64 -6.62
N GLN A 70 15.14 10.28 -7.17
CA GLN A 70 15.00 9.29 -8.23
C GLN A 70 14.46 9.92 -9.52
N ASP A 71 14.63 9.23 -10.64
CA ASP A 71 14.14 9.67 -11.93
C ASP A 71 12.61 9.50 -12.08
N TRP A 72 12.07 10.05 -13.17
CA TRP A 72 10.65 9.96 -13.48
C TRP A 72 10.17 8.50 -13.61
N ALA A 73 10.97 7.64 -14.22
CA ALA A 73 10.61 6.24 -14.41
C ALA A 73 10.43 5.52 -13.07
N SER A 74 11.31 5.78 -12.10
CA SER A 74 11.20 5.24 -10.75
C SER A 74 9.97 5.77 -10.02
N TYR A 75 9.69 7.08 -10.09
CA TYR A 75 8.49 7.64 -9.48
C TYR A 75 7.20 7.14 -10.14
N LYS A 76 7.21 6.86 -11.44
CA LYS A 76 6.09 6.28 -12.17
C LYS A 76 5.80 4.84 -11.72
N ASN A 77 6.81 3.99 -11.69
CA ASN A 77 6.67 2.56 -11.39
C ASN A 77 6.63 2.23 -9.88
N GLY A 78 7.23 3.08 -9.05
CA GLY A 78 7.48 2.81 -7.64
C GLY A 78 8.89 2.26 -7.39
N PHE A 79 9.39 2.47 -6.18
CA PHE A 79 10.70 2.00 -5.75
C PHE A 79 10.77 1.83 -4.23
N GLY A 80 11.78 1.10 -3.78
CA GLY A 80 12.07 0.89 -2.37
C GLY A 80 11.55 -0.44 -1.83
N ASP A 81 11.44 -0.50 -0.51
CA ASP A 81 11.10 -1.71 0.23
C ASP A 81 9.90 -1.39 1.13
N ILE A 82 8.83 -2.15 0.96
CA ILE A 82 7.55 -1.90 1.62
C ILE A 82 7.61 -2.04 3.14
N GLU A 83 8.62 -2.74 3.66
CA GLU A 83 8.90 -2.85 5.10
C GLU A 83 9.78 -1.70 5.62
N LYS A 84 10.33 -0.87 4.72
CA LYS A 84 11.25 0.24 5.02
C LYS A 84 10.79 1.52 4.31
N ASP A 85 11.72 2.22 3.65
CA ASP A 85 11.44 3.36 2.81
C ASP A 85 10.99 2.91 1.42
N PHE A 86 9.81 3.39 1.00
CA PHE A 86 9.28 3.11 -0.32
C PHE A 86 8.42 4.26 -0.87
N TRP A 87 8.26 4.22 -2.19
CA TRP A 87 7.27 4.96 -2.97
C TRP A 87 6.48 3.95 -3.80
N ILE A 88 5.16 4.03 -3.75
CA ILE A 88 4.30 3.04 -4.39
C ILE A 88 4.28 3.11 -5.92
N GLY A 89 4.58 4.27 -6.50
CA GLY A 89 4.51 4.50 -7.94
C GLY A 89 3.26 5.25 -8.35
N ASN A 90 3.42 6.28 -9.18
CA ASN A 90 2.33 7.16 -9.60
C ASN A 90 1.24 6.41 -10.38
N ASP A 91 1.63 5.45 -11.23
CA ASP A 91 0.68 4.64 -11.97
C ASP A 91 -0.22 3.84 -11.01
N ASN A 92 0.29 3.46 -9.84
CA ASN A 92 -0.47 2.71 -8.84
C ASN A 92 -1.39 3.61 -7.99
N ILE A 93 -1.17 4.93 -7.99
CA ILE A 93 -2.01 5.91 -7.25
C ILE A 93 -3.20 6.35 -8.10
N PHE A 94 -3.01 6.44 -9.42
CA PHE A 94 -4.03 6.97 -10.33
C PHE A 94 -5.19 5.98 -10.62
N LEU A 95 -4.94 4.68 -10.47
CA LEU A 95 -5.82 3.59 -10.91
C LEU A 95 -6.90 3.22 -9.88
#